data_AF-A0A0C9S040-F1
#
_entry.id   AF-A0A0C9S040-F1
#
_cell.length_a   1.000
_cell.length_b   1.000
_cell.length_c   1.000
_cell.angle_alpha   90.00
_cell.angle_beta   90.00
_cell.angle_gamma   90.00
#
_symmetry.space_group_name_H-M   'P 1'
#
loop_
_entity.id
_entity.type
_entity.pdbx_description
1 polymer ?
#
loop_
_entity_poly.entity_id
_entity_poly.type
_entity_poly.pdbx_seq_one_letter_code
_entity_poly.pdbx_strand_id
1 'polypeptide(L)'
;VLEDFASKVPSHTWSSLVESTCQYQGLEAYLAIYQEPKEADAMTKIQADLDETKIILHNTIEAVLERGEKLDDLVAKSEDLSMQSKTFYKTARKTNQCCTIL
;
A
#
# COMPACT_ATOMS: atom_id res chain seq x y z
N VAL A 1 -7.50 14.30 2.85
CA VAL A 1 -6.83 13.80 4.08
C VAL A 1 -5.63 14.65 4.48
N LEU A 2 -4.59 14.80 3.65
CA LEU A 2 -3.33 15.46 4.05
C LEU A 2 -3.49 16.93 4.47
N GLU A 3 -4.30 17.71 3.75
CA GLU A 3 -4.58 19.12 4.12
C GLU A 3 -5.33 19.23 5.45
N ASP A 4 -6.35 18.39 5.63
CA ASP A 4 -7.14 18.31 6.87
C ASP A 4 -6.26 17.89 8.06
N PHE A 5 -5.35 16.94 7.87
CA PHE A 5 -4.35 16.56 8.87
C PHE A 5 -3.44 17.73 9.24
N ALA A 6 -2.85 18.42 8.26
CA ALA A 6 -1.95 19.55 8.49
C ALA A 6 -2.63 20.74 9.18
N SER A 7 -3.94 20.91 8.98
CA SER A 7 -4.73 21.93 9.69
C SER A 7 -4.93 21.61 11.18
N LYS A 8 -4.90 20.33 11.57
CA LYS A 8 -5.23 19.84 12.92
C LYS A 8 -4.01 19.38 13.71
N VAL A 9 -2.94 18.96 13.04
CA VAL A 9 -1.71 18.46 13.65
C VAL A 9 -0.54 19.36 13.27
N PRO A 10 0.05 20.11 14.23
CA PRO A 10 1.11 21.06 13.94
C PRO A 10 2.34 20.42 13.27
N SER A 11 2.84 21.04 12.21
CA SER A 11 3.95 20.48 11.40
C SER A 11 5.26 20.24 12.16
N HIS A 12 5.52 21.03 13.18
CA HIS A 12 6.72 20.89 14.01
C HIS A 12 6.71 19.63 14.90
N THR A 13 5.56 18.99 15.11
CA THR A 13 5.47 17.77 15.93
C THR A 13 5.57 16.48 15.12
N TRP A 14 5.59 16.56 13.78
CA TRP A 14 5.48 15.39 12.91
C TRP A 14 6.65 14.41 13.06
N SER A 15 7.88 14.91 13.24
CA SER A 15 9.08 14.07 13.34
C SER A 15 9.16 13.25 14.63
N SER A 16 8.46 13.68 15.69
CA SER A 16 8.44 13.02 17.00
C SER A 16 7.07 12.42 17.32
N LEU A 17 6.16 12.41 16.35
CA LEU A 17 4.79 11.94 16.56
C LEU A 17 4.79 10.41 16.72
N VAL A 18 4.11 9.93 17.76
CA VAL A 18 3.83 8.51 17.93
C VAL A 18 2.37 8.28 17.58
N GLU A 19 2.08 7.24 16.80
CA GLU A 19 0.72 6.91 16.32
C GLU A 19 -0.31 6.90 17.47
N SER A 20 0.01 6.28 18.60
CA SER A 20 -0.88 6.20 19.78
C SER A 20 -1.17 7.55 20.45
N THR A 21 -0.36 8.57 20.19
CA THR A 21 -0.52 9.92 20.75
C THR A 21 -1.17 10.89 19.77
N CYS A 22 -1.32 10.49 18.51
CA CYS A 22 -1.93 11.31 17.48
C CYS A 22 -3.45 11.39 17.69
N GLN A 23 -3.98 12.59 17.93
CA GLN A 23 -5.41 12.81 18.13
C GLN A 23 -6.19 13.02 16.83
N TYR A 24 -5.65 12.62 15.68
CA TYR A 24 -6.32 12.77 14.41
C TYR A 24 -7.35 11.65 14.18
N GLN A 25 -8.64 12.00 14.22
CA GLN A 25 -9.75 11.05 14.09
C GLN A 25 -10.35 10.98 12.67
N GLY A 26 -9.81 11.73 11.70
CA GLY A 26 -10.41 11.82 10.36
C GLY A 26 -10.22 10.59 9.48
N LEU A 27 -9.24 9.72 9.77
CA LEU A 27 -8.86 8.62 8.88
C LEU A 27 -9.98 7.59 8.66
N GLU A 28 -10.71 7.22 9.72
CA GLU A 28 -11.76 6.21 9.63
C GLU A 28 -12.93 6.68 8.74
N ALA A 29 -13.34 7.95 8.90
CA ALA A 29 -14.39 8.55 8.08
C ALA A 29 -13.98 8.63 6.60
N TYR A 30 -12.75 9.06 6.30
CA TYR A 30 -12.24 9.05 4.93
C TYR A 30 -12.13 7.63 4.37
N LEU A 31 -11.68 6.66 5.15
CA LEU A 31 -11.61 5.27 4.69
C LEU A 31 -12.99 4.74 4.30
N ALA A 32 -14.02 5.03 5.12
CA ALA A 32 -15.40 4.61 4.87
C ALA A 32 -16.00 5.25 3.61
N ILE A 33 -15.86 6.57 3.45
CA ILE A 33 -16.38 7.30 2.27
C ILE A 33 -15.77 6.75 0.97
N TYR A 34 -14.49 6.39 0.99
CA TYR A 34 -13.78 5.91 -0.20
C TYR A 34 -13.89 4.39 -0.41
N GLN A 35 -14.58 3.63 0.45
CA GLN A 35 -14.97 2.25 0.13
C GLN A 35 -16.00 2.20 -1.01
N GLU A 36 -16.79 3.26 -1.18
CA GLU A 36 -17.76 3.40 -2.26
C GLU A 36 -17.28 4.46 -3.27
N PRO A 37 -16.66 4.06 -4.40
CA PRO A 37 -16.07 5.00 -5.36
C PRO A 37 -17.03 6.05 -5.95
N LYS A 38 -18.34 5.81 -5.82
CA LYS A 38 -19.41 6.71 -6.26
C LYS A 38 -19.65 7.87 -5.30
N GLU A 39 -19.40 7.67 -4.00
CA GLU A 39 -19.62 8.65 -2.93
C GLU A 39 -18.38 9.52 -2.66
N ALA A 40 -17.24 9.22 -3.31
CA ALA A 40 -15.96 9.92 -3.14
C ALA A 40 -15.83 11.29 -3.87
N ASP A 41 -16.90 11.70 -4.59
CA ASP A 41 -17.08 12.94 -5.37
C ASP A 41 -16.07 13.25 -6.52
N ALA A 42 -16.66 13.71 -7.62
CA ALA A 42 -16.22 14.24 -8.93
C ALA A 42 -14.82 13.96 -9.55
N MET A 43 -13.73 13.81 -8.80
CA MET A 43 -12.37 13.78 -9.38
C MET A 43 -11.94 12.38 -9.86
N THR A 44 -12.62 11.32 -9.39
CA THR A 44 -12.42 9.92 -9.82
C THR A 44 -12.86 9.66 -11.26
N LYS A 45 -13.59 10.60 -11.89
CA LYS A 45 -14.11 10.43 -13.25
C LYS A 45 -13.09 10.74 -14.37
N ILE A 46 -11.98 11.41 -14.06
CA ILE A 46 -11.03 11.95 -15.07
C ILE A 46 -9.87 11.01 -15.36
N GLN A 47 -9.52 10.05 -14.50
CA GLN A 47 -8.35 9.18 -14.71
C GLN A 47 -8.70 7.81 -15.32
N ALA A 48 -9.55 7.84 -16.36
CA ALA A 48 -9.92 6.67 -17.15
C ALA A 48 -9.16 6.61 -18.49
N ASP A 49 -7.89 7.05 -18.50
CA ASP A 49 -7.05 7.01 -19.70
C ASP A 49 -6.40 5.64 -19.84
N LEU A 50 -7.06 4.84 -20.68
CA LEU A 50 -6.88 3.42 -20.97
C LEU A 50 -5.71 3.07 -21.91
N ASP A 51 -4.79 3.98 -22.23
CA ASP A 51 -3.83 3.79 -23.33
C ASP A 51 -2.37 3.45 -22.91
N GLU A 52 -2.18 2.70 -21.81
CA GLU A 52 -0.84 2.24 -21.39
C GLU A 52 -0.71 0.71 -21.23
N THR A 53 -1.66 -0.08 -21.77
CA THR A 53 -1.71 -1.52 -21.48
C THR A 53 -0.72 -2.39 -22.26
N LYS A 54 -0.04 -1.87 -23.29
CA LYS A 54 0.84 -2.68 -24.16
C LYS A 54 2.34 -2.57 -23.86
N ILE A 55 2.83 -1.45 -23.31
CA ILE A 55 4.27 -1.24 -23.01
C ILE A 55 4.62 -1.75 -21.60
N ILE A 56 3.68 -1.68 -20.64
CA ILE A 56 3.89 -2.05 -19.24
C ILE A 56 4.17 -3.55 -19.05
N LEU A 57 3.63 -4.44 -19.90
CA LEU A 57 3.68 -5.90 -19.72
C LEU A 57 5.10 -6.51 -19.76
N HIS A 58 5.99 -5.99 -20.62
CA HIS A 58 7.36 -6.52 -20.68
C HIS A 58 8.25 -5.97 -19.55
N ASN A 59 8.04 -4.73 -19.13
CA ASN A 59 8.70 -4.17 -17.94
C ASN A 59 8.21 -4.81 -16.64
N THR A 60 7.00 -5.37 -16.60
CA THR A 60 6.45 -5.96 -15.37
C THR A 60 7.06 -7.31 -15.03
N ILE A 61 7.48 -8.14 -16.00
CA ILE A 61 7.99 -9.48 -15.65
C ILE A 61 9.35 -9.38 -14.95
N GLU A 62 10.31 -8.62 -15.51
CA GLU A 62 11.61 -8.39 -14.88
C GLU A 62 11.47 -7.59 -13.57
N ALA A 63 10.64 -6.54 -13.55
CA ALA A 63 10.38 -5.78 -12.34
C ALA A 63 9.65 -6.59 -11.26
N VAL A 64 8.79 -7.56 -11.61
CA VAL A 64 8.14 -8.46 -10.64
C VAL A 64 9.13 -9.46 -10.08
N LEU A 65 10.07 -9.97 -10.87
CA LEU A 65 11.13 -10.86 -10.40
C LEU A 65 12.08 -10.14 -9.45
N GLU A 66 12.60 -8.97 -9.83
CA GLU A 66 13.47 -8.15 -8.98
C GLU A 66 12.73 -7.65 -7.72
N ARG A 67 11.47 -7.26 -7.85
CA ARG A 67 10.60 -6.92 -6.70
C ARG A 67 10.39 -8.12 -5.80
N GLY A 68 10.27 -9.33 -6.34
CA GLY A 68 10.06 -10.56 -5.57
C GLY A 68 11.23 -10.89 -4.65
N GLU A 69 12.47 -10.73 -5.11
CA GLU A 69 13.68 -10.93 -4.30
C GLU A 69 13.87 -9.80 -3.28
N LYS A 70 13.66 -8.55 -3.70
CA LYS A 70 13.76 -7.39 -2.82
C LYS A 70 12.67 -7.37 -1.74
N LEU A 71 11.45 -7.82 -2.03
CA LEU A 71 10.36 -7.88 -1.06
C LEU A 71 10.62 -8.94 0.01
N ASP A 72 11.19 -10.09 -0.37
CA ASP A 72 11.54 -11.14 0.60
C ASP A 72 12.61 -10.65 1.59
N ASP A 73 13.63 -9.94 1.10
CA ASP A 73 14.66 -9.31 1.92
C ASP A 73 14.08 -8.23 2.85
N LEU A 74 13.14 -7.42 2.36
CA LEU A 74 12.47 -6.39 3.16
C LEU A 74 11.58 -7.01 4.23
N VAL A 75 10.80 -8.04 3.91
CA VAL A 75 9.96 -8.76 4.89
C VAL A 75 10.82 -9.44 5.95
N ALA A 76 11.97 -10.01 5.58
CA ALA A 76 12.89 -10.61 6.52
C ALA A 76 13.45 -9.56 7.51
N LYS A 77 13.88 -8.39 7.00
CA LYS A 77 14.53 -7.32 7.77
C LYS A 77 13.57 -6.39 8.53
N SER A 78 12.28 -6.35 8.16
CA SER A 78 11.30 -5.48 8.82
C SER A 78 11.13 -5.84 10.30
N GLU A 79 11.33 -4.87 11.20
CA GLU A 79 11.09 -5.03 12.64
C GLU A 79 9.60 -4.85 13.00
N ASP A 80 8.86 -4.14 12.15
CA ASP A 80 7.42 -3.87 12.34
C ASP A 80 6.53 -5.09 12.07
N LEU A 81 7.04 -6.06 11.30
CA LEU A 81 6.31 -7.30 11.02
C LEU A 81 6.56 -8.33 12.11
N SER A 82 5.48 -8.77 12.76
CA SER A 82 5.53 -9.91 13.68
C SER A 82 5.99 -11.20 12.98
N MET A 83 6.58 -12.12 13.75
CA MET A 83 7.04 -13.41 13.23
C MET A 83 5.91 -14.22 12.57
N GLN A 84 4.69 -14.08 13.08
CA GLN A 84 3.47 -14.68 12.53
C GLN A 84 3.16 -14.09 11.15
N SER A 85 3.23 -12.77 11.00
CA SER A 85 2.99 -12.08 9.73
C SER A 85 4.04 -12.44 8.67
N LYS A 86 5.33 -12.52 9.06
CA LYS A 86 6.42 -12.99 8.18
C LYS A 86 6.20 -14.42 7.73
N THR A 87 5.74 -15.29 8.62
CA THR A 87 5.43 -16.70 8.29
C THR A 87 4.23 -16.80 7.37
N PHE A 88 3.16 -16.05 7.65
CA PHE A 88 1.98 -15.97 6.79
C PHE A 88 2.35 -15.55 5.37
N TYR A 89 3.16 -14.49 5.21
CA TYR A 89 3.66 -14.05 3.91
C TYR A 89 4.38 -15.19 3.15
N LYS A 90 5.33 -15.88 3.81
CA LYS A 90 6.06 -16.99 3.18
C LYS A 90 5.15 -18.15 2.77
N THR A 91 4.19 -18.51 3.63
CA THR A 91 3.23 -19.60 3.34
C THR A 91 2.30 -19.22 2.21
N ALA A 92 1.69 -18.04 2.24
CA ALA A 92 0.80 -17.55 1.19
C ALA A 92 1.52 -17.50 -0.17
N ARG A 93 2.78 -17.06 -0.21
CA ARG A 93 3.59 -17.08 -1.43
C ARG A 93 3.80 -18.52 -1.95
N LYS A 94 4.20 -19.45 -1.08
CA LYS A 94 4.37 -20.87 -1.45
C LYS A 94 3.08 -21.52 -1.95
N THR A 95 1.93 -21.14 -1.39
CA THR A 95 0.63 -21.70 -1.79
C THR A 95 0.12 -21.11 -3.11
N ASN A 96 0.48 -19.87 -3.45
CA ASN A 96 0.04 -19.17 -4.66
C ASN A 96 1.06 -19.18 -5.80
N GLN A 97 2.19 -19.88 -5.65
CA GLN A 97 3.14 -20.09 -6.75
C GLN A 97 2.51 -21.06 -7.77
N CYS A 98 1.77 -20.52 -8.73
CA CYS A 98 1.33 -21.30 -9.89
C CYS A 98 2.55 -21.60 -10.78
N CYS A 99 2.60 -22.81 -11.34
CA CYS A 99 3.60 -23.28 -12.30
C CYS A 99 5.05 -23.36 -11.78
N THR A 100 5.43 -24.49 -11.17
CA THR A 100 6.78 -25.01 -11.42
C THR A 100 6.84 -25.38 -12.89
N ILE A 101 7.50 -24.55 -13.70
CA ILE A 101 7.88 -24.92 -15.06
C ILE A 101 8.78 -26.16 -14.91
N LEU A 102 8.21 -27.33 -15.21
CA LEU A 102 8.94 -28.59 -15.38
C LEU A 102 9.69 -28.57 -16.70
#